data_AF-A0A1S8WMY9-F1
#
_entry.id   AF-A0A1S8WMY9-F1
#
_cell.length_a   1.000
_cell.length_b   1.000
_cell.length_c   1.000
_cell.angle_alpha   90.00
_cell.angle_beta   90.00
_cell.angle_gamma   90.00
#
_symmetry.space_group_name_H-M   'P 1'
#
loop_
_entity.id
_entity.type
_entity.pdbx_description
1 polymer ?
#
loop_
_entity_poly.entity_id
_entity_poly.type
_entity_poly.pdbx_seq_one_letter_code
_entity_poly.pdbx_strand_id
1 'polypeptide(L)'
;MTKKKPPSGRPVSANPAQGNEDESIYLKLSDIPYDLMRFNISMKKGVDRREARKALLLRMGAAPPKKQFINYKQLMRDKAESKAKAALLPVDTASTTVNKQVPLNKIKRKKRQKTKGKQSGSKVART
;
A
#
# COMPACT_ATOMS: atom_id res chain seq x y z
N MET A 1 10.52 49.51 51.73
CA MET A 1 9.26 48.73 51.65
C MET A 1 8.48 49.16 50.42
N THR A 2 8.43 48.34 49.37
CA THR A 2 7.75 48.68 48.10
C THR A 2 6.54 47.76 47.90
N LYS A 3 5.33 48.32 47.91
CA LYS A 3 4.06 47.61 47.70
C LYS A 3 3.92 47.21 46.23
N LYS A 4 3.97 45.91 45.90
CA LYS A 4 3.61 45.38 44.57
C LYS A 4 2.11 45.12 44.50
N LYS A 5 1.42 45.72 43.53
CA LYS A 5 -0.01 45.49 43.20
C LYS A 5 -0.15 44.16 42.42
N PRO A 6 -1.20 43.36 42.64
CA PRO A 6 -1.40 42.11 41.89
C PRO A 6 -2.00 42.39 40.50
N PRO A 7 -1.71 41.56 39.47
CA PRO A 7 -2.35 41.70 38.17
C PRO A 7 -3.81 41.23 38.22
N SER A 8 -4.70 42.12 37.78
CA SER A 8 -6.14 41.93 37.59
C SER A 8 -6.44 40.77 36.63
N GLY A 9 -7.28 39.83 37.06
CA GLY A 9 -7.81 38.76 36.20
C GLY A 9 -8.61 39.30 35.01
N ARG A 10 -8.47 38.66 33.86
CA ARG A 10 -9.36 38.86 32.71
C ARG A 10 -10.48 37.81 32.72
N PRO A 11 -11.71 38.20 32.34
CA PRO A 11 -12.89 37.36 32.50
C PRO A 11 -12.98 36.27 31.44
N VAL A 12 -13.65 35.19 31.85
CA VAL A 12 -14.06 34.02 31.08
C VAL A 12 -15.01 34.46 29.96
N SER A 13 -14.69 34.14 28.70
CA SER A 13 -15.68 34.18 27.61
C SER A 13 -16.35 32.82 27.51
N ALA A 14 -17.63 32.77 27.85
CA ALA A 14 -18.46 31.58 27.74
C ALA A 14 -19.12 31.50 26.35
N ASN A 15 -19.03 30.29 25.76
CA ASN A 15 -19.97 29.61 24.85
C ASN A 15 -20.00 30.01 23.35
N PRO A 16 -20.45 29.14 22.42
CA PRO A 16 -21.17 27.87 22.63
C PRO A 16 -20.72 26.65 21.78
N ALA A 17 -21.20 25.47 22.19
CA ALA A 17 -21.79 24.42 21.34
C ALA A 17 -20.94 23.65 20.28
N GLN A 18 -21.03 22.32 20.45
CA GLN A 18 -21.31 21.30 19.42
C GLN A 18 -20.16 20.58 18.72
N GLY A 19 -20.17 19.26 18.89
CA GLY A 19 -19.76 18.29 17.88
C GLY A 19 -18.26 18.01 17.78
N ASN A 20 -17.70 17.22 18.71
CA ASN A 20 -16.59 16.35 18.32
C ASN A 20 -17.17 15.18 17.52
N GLU A 21 -17.74 15.48 16.37
CA GLU A 21 -17.90 14.49 15.31
C GLU A 21 -16.48 14.31 14.78
N ASP A 22 -15.95 13.10 14.89
CA ASP A 22 -14.64 12.74 14.36
C ASP A 22 -14.64 12.99 12.84
N GLU A 23 -14.32 14.22 12.43
CA GLU A 23 -14.09 14.58 11.04
C GLU A 23 -12.86 13.80 10.56
N SER A 24 -13.12 12.59 10.09
CA SER A 24 -12.12 11.72 9.50
C SER A 24 -11.71 12.29 8.15
N ILE A 25 -10.71 13.18 8.16
CA ILE A 25 -10.11 13.71 6.94
C ILE A 25 -9.37 12.58 6.25
N TYR A 26 -9.93 12.09 5.14
CA TYR A 26 -9.33 11.05 4.31
C TYR A 26 -8.18 11.61 3.46
N LEU A 27 -6.98 11.66 4.03
CA LEU A 27 -5.76 11.95 3.27
C LEU A 27 -5.28 10.69 2.55
N LYS A 28 -4.99 10.83 1.25
CA LYS A 28 -4.28 9.78 0.51
C LYS A 28 -2.89 9.64 1.10
N LEU A 29 -2.55 8.43 1.55
CA LEU A 29 -1.23 8.17 2.11
C LEU A 29 -0.13 8.61 1.13
N SER A 30 -0.31 8.41 -0.20
CA SER A 30 0.62 8.80 -1.27
C SER A 30 1.07 10.26 -1.25
N ASP A 31 0.24 11.14 -0.70
CA ASP A 31 0.42 12.59 -0.81
C ASP A 31 1.06 13.16 0.47
N ILE A 32 1.19 12.34 1.52
CA ILE A 32 1.88 12.71 2.75
C ILE A 32 3.39 12.76 2.50
N PRO A 33 4.08 13.85 2.88
CA PRO A 33 5.53 13.95 2.72
C PRO A 33 6.25 12.92 3.59
N TYR A 34 7.36 12.39 3.06
CA TYR A 34 8.16 11.38 3.75
C TYR A 34 8.69 11.86 5.10
N ASP A 35 8.96 13.15 5.25
CA ASP A 35 9.46 13.72 6.50
C ASP A 35 8.43 13.66 7.63
N LEU A 36 7.15 13.92 7.32
CA LEU A 36 6.08 13.77 8.31
C LEU A 36 5.91 12.30 8.72
N MET A 37 6.06 11.36 7.78
CA MET A 37 6.07 9.93 8.10
C MET A 37 7.26 9.55 8.99
N ARG A 38 8.46 10.09 8.72
CA ARG A 38 9.65 9.87 9.56
C ARG A 38 9.45 10.41 10.97
N PHE A 39 8.88 11.61 11.09
CA PHE A 39 8.53 12.21 12.37
C PHE A 39 7.54 11.32 13.13
N ASN A 40 6.44 10.90 12.50
CA ASN A 40 5.45 10.01 13.11
C ASN A 40 6.06 8.67 13.55
N ILE A 41 7.02 8.11 12.80
CA ILE A 41 7.74 6.89 13.17
C ILE A 41 8.62 7.13 14.40
N SER A 42 9.23 8.30 14.53
CA SER A 42 10.11 8.63 15.66
C SER A 42 9.37 8.64 17.00
N MET A 43 8.08 8.98 16.98
CA MET A 43 7.19 8.97 18.16
C MET A 43 6.78 7.55 18.58
N LYS A 44 6.82 6.56 17.67
CA LYS A 44 6.47 5.16 17.96
C LYS A 44 7.65 4.41 18.58
N LYS A 45 7.37 3.35 19.35
CA LYS A 45 8.40 2.49 19.97
C LYS A 45 8.20 1.01 19.59
N GLY A 46 9.23 0.19 19.80
CA GLY A 46 9.13 -1.27 19.70
C GLY A 46 8.88 -1.80 18.28
N VAL A 47 7.95 -2.76 18.17
CA VAL A 47 7.61 -3.49 16.94
C VAL A 47 6.90 -2.57 15.95
N ASP A 48 5.97 -1.75 16.41
CA ASP A 48 5.20 -0.81 15.59
C ASP A 48 6.11 0.18 14.86
N ARG A 49 7.18 0.63 15.52
CA ARG A 49 8.21 1.48 14.90
C ARG A 49 8.90 0.77 13.74
N ARG A 50 9.23 -0.52 13.89
CA ARG A 50 9.91 -1.31 12.85
C ARG A 50 9.00 -1.52 11.65
N GLU A 51 7.73 -1.81 11.89
CA GLU A 51 6.73 -2.02 10.83
C GLU A 51 6.47 -0.73 10.06
N ALA A 52 6.26 0.39 10.77
CA ALA A 52 6.07 1.68 10.14
C ALA A 52 7.31 2.13 9.34
N ARG A 53 8.53 1.82 9.82
CA ARG A 53 9.77 2.06 9.07
C ARG A 53 9.88 1.19 7.82
N LYS A 54 9.54 -0.10 7.90
CA LYS A 54 9.50 -0.99 6.73
C LYS A 54 8.52 -0.47 5.68
N ALA A 55 7.31 -0.07 6.10
CA ALA A 55 6.31 0.49 5.19
C ALA A 55 6.80 1.78 4.50
N LEU A 56 7.44 2.69 5.24
CA LEU A 56 8.04 3.90 4.67
C LEU A 56 9.10 3.54 3.62
N LEU A 57 10.03 2.64 3.93
CA LEU A 57 11.09 2.26 3.01
C LEU A 57 10.55 1.63 1.73
N LEU A 58 9.57 0.74 1.83
CA LEU A 58 8.91 0.16 0.67
C LEU A 58 8.27 1.23 -0.21
N ARG A 59 7.65 2.25 0.39
CA ARG A 59 7.07 3.39 -0.33
C ARG A 59 8.13 4.30 -0.97
N MET A 60 9.32 4.39 -0.39
CA MET A 60 10.47 5.07 -0.99
C MET A 60 11.13 4.26 -2.13
N GLY A 61 10.60 3.08 -2.46
CA GLY A 61 11.13 2.23 -3.52
C GLY A 61 12.20 1.25 -3.07
N ALA A 62 12.36 1.02 -1.75
CA ALA A 62 13.21 -0.06 -1.27
C ALA A 62 12.70 -1.42 -1.78
N ALA A 63 13.64 -2.33 -2.04
CA ALA A 63 13.30 -3.67 -2.50
C ALA A 63 12.41 -4.40 -1.46
N PRO A 64 11.36 -5.11 -1.91
CA PRO A 64 10.51 -5.87 -1.02
C PRO A 64 11.28 -7.02 -0.35
N PRO A 65 10.91 -7.41 0.88
CA PRO A 65 11.55 -8.52 1.55
C PRO A 65 11.38 -9.82 0.75
N LYS A 66 12.38 -10.71 0.86
CA LYS A 66 12.33 -12.02 0.21
C LYS A 66 11.15 -12.82 0.76
N LYS A 67 10.32 -13.33 -0.14
CA LYS A 67 9.19 -14.19 0.22
C LYS A 67 9.72 -15.51 0.78
N GLN A 68 9.06 -16.01 1.82
CA GLN A 68 9.35 -17.34 2.34
C GLN A 68 9.00 -18.40 1.29
N PHE A 69 9.68 -19.55 1.36
CA PHE A 69 9.33 -20.68 0.51
C PHE A 69 7.96 -21.23 0.92
N ILE A 70 7.10 -21.47 -0.07
CA ILE A 70 5.77 -22.04 0.14
C ILE A 70 5.63 -23.22 -0.82
N ASN A 71 5.14 -24.36 -0.32
CA ASN A 71 4.87 -25.52 -1.16
C ASN A 71 3.78 -25.18 -2.19
N TYR A 72 3.97 -25.59 -3.45
CA TYR A 72 3.02 -25.31 -4.53
C TYR A 72 1.59 -25.76 -4.22
N LYS A 73 1.41 -26.93 -3.60
CA LYS A 73 0.07 -27.44 -3.25
C LYS A 73 -0.62 -26.54 -2.22
N GLN A 74 0.13 -26.01 -1.26
CA GLN A 74 -0.39 -25.05 -0.27
C GLN A 74 -0.74 -23.72 -0.94
N LEU A 75 0.18 -23.17 -1.75
CA LEU A 75 -0.04 -21.93 -2.50
C LEU A 75 -1.32 -21.96 -3.33
N MET A 76 -1.63 -23.09 -3.98
CA MET A 76 -2.83 -23.24 -4.79
C MET A 76 -4.11 -23.33 -3.95
N ARG A 77 -4.06 -23.99 -2.79
CA ARG A 77 -5.19 -24.02 -1.85
C ARG A 77 -5.50 -22.63 -1.32
N ASP A 78 -4.48 -21.91 -0.84
CA ASP A 78 -4.65 -20.55 -0.31
C ASP A 78 -5.21 -19.57 -1.37
N LYS A 79 -4.79 -19.73 -2.63
CA LYS A 79 -5.35 -18.97 -3.75
C LYS A 79 -6.82 -19.29 -4.03
N ALA A 80 -7.24 -20.54 -3.86
CA ALA A 80 -8.64 -20.91 -4.03
C ALA A 80 -9.48 -20.35 -2.88
N GLU A 81 -9.02 -20.50 -1.64
CA GLU A 81 -9.70 -19.99 -0.44
C GLU A 81 -9.82 -18.47 -0.44
N SER A 82 -8.76 -17.75 -0.80
CA SER A 82 -8.79 -16.28 -0.89
C SER A 82 -9.77 -15.78 -1.94
N LYS A 83 -9.90 -16.47 -3.09
CA LYS A 83 -10.93 -16.15 -4.10
C LYS A 83 -12.33 -16.41 -3.59
N ALA A 84 -12.56 -17.53 -2.91
CA ALA A 84 -13.86 -17.85 -2.32
C ALA A 84 -14.25 -16.82 -1.26
N LYS A 85 -13.31 -16.45 -0.37
CA LYS A 85 -13.50 -15.39 0.64
C LYS A 85 -13.79 -14.04 0.00
N ALA A 86 -13.06 -13.67 -1.05
CA ALA A 86 -13.29 -12.41 -1.76
C ALA A 86 -14.65 -12.36 -2.48
N ALA A 87 -15.14 -13.49 -2.99
CA ALA A 87 -16.46 -13.58 -3.62
C ALA A 87 -17.62 -13.42 -2.63
N LEU A 88 -17.39 -13.70 -1.34
CA LEU A 88 -18.37 -13.53 -0.27
C LEU A 88 -18.44 -12.09 0.28
N LEU A 89 -17.47 -11.23 -0.05
CA LEU A 89 -17.44 -9.86 0.45
C LEU A 89 -18.47 -8.97 -0.28
N PRO A 90 -19.17 -8.07 0.43
CA PRO A 90 -20.11 -7.13 -0.18
C PRO A 90 -19.43 -6.23 -1.22
N VAL A 91 -20.15 -5.94 -2.32
CA VAL A 91 -19.66 -5.18 -3.49
C VAL A 91 -19.05 -3.83 -3.09
N ASP A 92 -19.60 -3.18 -2.07
CA ASP A 92 -19.14 -1.87 -1.61
C ASP A 92 -17.71 -1.90 -1.05
N THR A 93 -17.34 -2.97 -0.34
CA THR A 93 -15.97 -3.16 0.18
C THR A 93 -14.97 -3.60 -0.90
N ALA A 94 -15.45 -4.23 -1.97
CA ALA A 94 -14.65 -4.75 -3.07
C ALA A 94 -14.21 -3.67 -4.08
N SER A 95 -14.86 -2.50 -4.06
CA SER A 95 -14.64 -1.41 -5.02
C SER A 95 -13.37 -0.59 -4.79
N THR A 96 -12.71 -0.72 -3.64
CA THR A 96 -11.49 0.03 -3.29
C THR A 96 -10.21 -0.52 -3.93
N THR A 97 -10.29 -1.24 -5.06
CA THR A 97 -9.12 -1.71 -5.79
C THR A 97 -8.83 -0.77 -6.97
N VAL A 98 -7.67 -0.11 -6.88
CA VAL A 98 -7.11 0.93 -7.77
C VAL A 98 -6.71 0.37 -9.15
N ASN A 99 -7.51 -0.51 -9.75
CA ASN A 99 -7.30 -0.96 -11.12
C ASN A 99 -8.61 -0.77 -11.89
N LYS A 100 -8.78 0.45 -12.44
CA LYS A 100 -9.64 0.61 -13.62
C LYS A 100 -9.12 -0.38 -14.65
N GLN A 101 -9.86 -1.47 -14.86
CA GLN A 101 -9.53 -2.45 -15.88
C GLN A 101 -9.34 -1.69 -17.20
N VAL A 102 -8.14 -1.76 -17.78
CA VAL A 102 -7.97 -1.33 -19.16
C VAL A 102 -8.85 -2.27 -19.99
N PRO A 103 -9.83 -1.77 -20.76
CA PRO A 103 -10.70 -2.63 -21.54
C PRO A 103 -9.84 -3.52 -22.44
N LEU A 104 -10.12 -4.82 -22.47
CA LEU A 104 -9.31 -5.83 -23.17
C LEU A 104 -9.01 -5.45 -24.63
N ASN A 105 -9.92 -4.70 -25.25
CA ASN A 105 -9.84 -4.25 -26.63
C ASN A 105 -8.74 -3.20 -26.89
N LYS A 106 -8.14 -2.59 -25.86
CA LYS A 106 -7.03 -1.63 -25.99
C LYS A 106 -5.65 -2.25 -25.80
N ILE A 107 -5.56 -3.54 -25.43
CA ILE A 107 -4.29 -4.23 -25.24
C ILE A 107 -3.79 -4.70 -26.61
N LYS A 108 -2.98 -3.87 -27.29
CA LYS A 108 -2.29 -4.28 -28.52
C LYS A 108 -1.29 -5.41 -28.20
N ARG A 109 -1.69 -6.67 -28.44
CA ARG A 109 -0.77 -7.82 -28.35
C ARG A 109 0.28 -7.71 -29.45
N LYS A 110 1.53 -7.38 -29.09
CA LYS A 110 2.67 -7.48 -30.00
C LYS A 110 2.84 -8.95 -30.39
N LYS A 111 2.41 -9.33 -31.60
CA LYS A 111 2.71 -10.65 -32.18
C LYS A 111 4.23 -10.78 -32.26
N ARG A 112 4.84 -11.58 -31.38
CA ARG A 112 6.22 -12.06 -31.60
C ARG A 112 6.19 -12.89 -32.88
N GLN A 113 6.84 -12.41 -33.93
CA GLN A 113 7.11 -13.23 -35.11
C GLN A 113 7.94 -14.42 -34.62
N LYS A 114 7.38 -15.63 -34.75
CA LYS A 114 8.14 -16.85 -34.58
C LYS A 114 9.09 -16.92 -35.78
N THR A 115 10.34 -16.51 -35.60
CA THR A 115 11.41 -16.95 -36.49
C THR A 115 11.45 -18.46 -36.38
N LYS A 116 10.90 -19.15 -37.38
CA LYS A 116 11.04 -20.60 -37.54
C LYS A 116 12.53 -20.89 -37.73
N GLY A 117 13.23 -21.18 -36.63
CA GLY A 117 14.52 -21.85 -36.70
C GLY A 117 14.27 -23.20 -37.35
N LYS A 118 14.63 -23.32 -38.64
CA LYS A 118 14.64 -24.59 -39.37
C LYS A 118 15.62 -25.53 -38.64
N GLN A 119 15.11 -26.46 -37.87
CA GLN A 119 15.81 -27.71 -37.61
C GLN A 119 15.34 -28.71 -38.67
N SER A 120 16.22 -29.08 -39.60
CA SER A 120 16.17 -30.38 -40.28
C SER A 120 17.40 -30.56 -41.19
N GLY A 121 18.31 -31.44 -40.77
CA GLY A 121 18.91 -32.46 -41.62
C GLY A 121 20.02 -32.08 -42.61
N SER A 122 21.26 -32.44 -42.26
CA SER A 122 22.15 -33.07 -43.24
C SER A 122 22.87 -34.23 -42.57
N LYS A 123 22.41 -35.46 -42.85
CA LYS A 123 23.23 -36.67 -42.73
C LYS A 123 24.45 -36.44 -43.62
N VAL A 124 25.65 -36.47 -43.06
CA VAL A 124 26.88 -36.63 -43.84
C VAL A 124 27.35 -38.05 -43.60
N ALA A 125 27.04 -38.93 -44.53
CA ALA A 125 27.81 -40.15 -44.74
C ALA A 125 29.14 -39.74 -45.37
N ARG A 126 30.26 -40.17 -44.80
CA ARG A 126 31.54 -40.25 -45.50
C ARG A 126 32.07 -41.67 -45.39
N THR A 127 32.45 -42.13 -46.57
CA THR A 127 33.14 -43.34 -46.99
C THR A 127 34.33 -43.70 -46.12
#